data_AF-A0A8H7I5M8-F1
#
_entry.id   AF-A0A8H7I5M8-F1
#
_cell.length_a   1.000
_cell.length_b   1.000
_cell.length_c   1.000
_cell.angle_alpha   90.00
_cell.angle_beta   90.00
_cell.angle_gamma   90.00
#
_symmetry.space_group_name_H-M   'P 1'
#
loop_
_entity.id
_entity.type
_entity.pdbx_description
1 polymer ?
#
loop_
_entity_poly.entity_id
_entity_poly.type
_entity_poly.pdbx_seq_one_letter_code
_entity_poly.pdbx_strand_id
1 'polypeptide(L)'
;MKFAGGSFGDITMGVATQCLKGDRARSPEPQYLANVCLKINAKLGGVNSKLNASDNLAWTLDSANSLMIIASYVVHPPPGAHGLPSFSGVVGSLDSGLVRYSAVSSVLNSRVEMIHGLEDTVYELIGRHFWWKNNREGRAQPFPERITYYRAGITDNEVAQLLSIELPAIQGVYPKGNSPMISTKDASAACKRHNIQTKVTVVLVGKQHHTRFFPTHGMVDSTGNCPAGTVVDSM
;
A
#
# COMPACT_ATOMS: atom_id res chain seq x y z
N MET A 1 -23.57 -19.42 3.33
CA MET A 1 -24.03 -18.50 2.26
C MET A 1 -22.81 -17.76 1.73
N LYS A 2 -22.28 -18.13 0.55
CA LYS A 2 -21.19 -17.38 -0.09
C LYS A 2 -21.79 -16.08 -0.62
N PHE A 3 -21.26 -14.93 -0.23
CA PHE A 3 -21.70 -13.64 -0.75
C PHE A 3 -21.33 -13.53 -2.24
N ALA A 4 -22.24 -13.93 -3.13
CA ALA A 4 -22.09 -13.79 -4.58
C ALA A 4 -22.05 -12.32 -5.05
N GLY A 5 -22.45 -11.37 -4.19
CA GLY A 5 -22.53 -9.95 -4.54
C GLY A 5 -21.18 -9.27 -4.81
N GLY A 6 -20.08 -9.74 -4.19
CA GLY A 6 -18.75 -9.14 -4.38
C GLY A 6 -18.23 -9.35 -5.81
N SER A 7 -18.23 -10.59 -6.31
CA SER A 7 -17.74 -10.90 -7.65
C SER A 7 -18.60 -10.26 -8.75
N PHE A 8 -19.94 -10.27 -8.60
CA PHE A 8 -20.82 -9.63 -9.57
C PHE A 8 -20.61 -8.11 -9.61
N GLY A 9 -20.61 -7.45 -8.44
CA GLY A 9 -20.42 -6.00 -8.35
C GLY A 9 -19.02 -5.57 -8.80
N ASP A 10 -17.98 -6.14 -8.18
CA ASP A 10 -16.60 -5.64 -8.31
C ASP A 10 -15.94 -6.08 -9.63
N ILE A 11 -16.26 -7.27 -10.16
CA ILE A 11 -15.58 -7.84 -11.34
C ILE A 11 -16.46 -7.78 -12.59
N THR A 12 -17.74 -8.13 -12.47
CA THR A 12 -18.61 -8.29 -13.66
C THR A 12 -19.23 -6.96 -14.10
N MET A 13 -19.79 -6.20 -13.16
CA MET A 13 -20.56 -4.98 -13.47
C MET A 13 -19.80 -3.69 -13.20
N GLY A 14 -18.74 -3.72 -12.39
CA GLY A 14 -18.03 -2.51 -11.96
C GLY A 14 -18.90 -1.56 -11.12
N VAL A 15 -19.84 -2.09 -10.33
CA VAL A 15 -20.78 -1.31 -9.52
C VAL A 15 -20.39 -1.40 -8.05
N ALA A 16 -20.26 -0.24 -7.40
CA ALA A 16 -19.97 -0.17 -5.97
C ALA A 16 -21.08 -0.83 -5.14
N THR A 17 -20.72 -1.83 -4.32
CA THR A 17 -21.65 -2.51 -3.41
C THR A 17 -21.25 -2.31 -1.94
N GLN A 18 -22.19 -2.37 -1.00
CA GLN A 18 -21.90 -2.37 0.43
C GLN A 18 -22.75 -3.42 1.15
N CYS A 19 -22.11 -4.47 1.66
CA CYS A 19 -22.78 -5.50 2.45
C CYS A 19 -22.90 -5.07 3.92
N LEU A 20 -24.05 -5.36 4.54
CA LEU A 20 -24.28 -5.17 5.97
C LEU A 20 -24.67 -6.51 6.62
N LYS A 21 -24.30 -6.71 7.88
CA LYS A 21 -24.73 -7.91 8.63
C LYS A 21 -26.19 -7.71 9.05
N GLY A 22 -27.06 -8.65 8.67
CA GLY A 22 -28.52 -8.54 8.85
C GLY A 22 -28.94 -8.06 10.24
N ASP A 23 -28.44 -8.70 11.30
CA ASP A 23 -28.85 -8.34 12.68
C ASP A 23 -28.39 -6.93 13.08
N ARG A 24 -27.20 -6.52 12.65
CA ARG A 24 -26.67 -5.16 12.89
C ARG A 24 -27.40 -4.11 12.06
N ALA A 25 -27.93 -4.48 10.90
CA ALA A 25 -28.70 -3.59 10.04
C ALA A 25 -30.16 -3.42 10.51
N ARG A 26 -30.74 -4.42 11.18
CA ARG A 26 -32.12 -4.38 11.69
C ARG A 26 -32.29 -3.50 12.92
N SER A 27 -31.27 -3.42 13.78
CA SER A 27 -31.25 -2.51 14.93
C SER A 27 -29.89 -1.82 14.98
N PRO A 28 -29.67 -0.82 14.12
CA PRO A 28 -28.34 -0.24 13.96
C PRO A 28 -28.05 0.80 15.04
N GLU A 29 -26.95 0.60 15.75
CA GLU A 29 -26.37 1.64 16.61
C GLU A 29 -25.80 2.79 15.75
N PRO A 30 -25.90 4.06 16.18
CA PRO A 30 -25.37 5.19 15.41
C PRO A 30 -23.89 5.05 15.01
N GLN A 31 -23.06 4.51 15.91
CA GLN A 31 -21.64 4.27 15.64
C GLN A 31 -21.43 3.22 14.52
N TYR A 32 -22.28 2.19 14.45
CA TYR A 32 -22.23 1.21 13.38
C TYR A 32 -22.54 1.86 12.03
N LEU A 33 -23.59 2.68 11.95
CA LEU A 33 -23.95 3.40 10.73
C LEU A 33 -22.86 4.38 10.31
N ALA A 34 -22.28 5.13 11.25
CA ALA A 34 -21.17 6.04 10.97
C ALA A 34 -20.01 5.29 10.30
N ASN A 35 -19.62 4.13 10.83
CA ASN A 35 -18.55 3.30 10.26
C ASN A 35 -18.92 2.74 8.87
N VAL A 36 -20.19 2.42 8.62
CA VAL A 36 -20.67 2.03 7.29
C VAL A 36 -20.59 3.20 6.32
N CYS A 37 -21.01 4.40 6.72
CA CYS A 37 -20.92 5.62 5.92
C CYS A 37 -19.49 5.95 5.53
N LEU A 38 -18.50 5.75 6.41
CA LEU A 38 -17.09 5.92 6.07
C LEU A 38 -16.67 5.04 4.87
N LYS A 39 -17.18 3.81 4.79
CA LYS A 39 -16.88 2.87 3.70
C LYS A 39 -17.62 3.24 2.42
N ILE A 40 -18.89 3.64 2.52
CA ILE A 40 -19.70 4.07 1.38
C ILE A 40 -19.10 5.32 0.75
N ASN A 41 -18.76 6.32 1.57
CA ASN A 41 -18.16 7.56 1.09
C ASN A 41 -16.85 7.27 0.34
N ALA A 42 -15.97 6.41 0.87
CA ALA A 42 -14.74 6.02 0.19
C ALA A 42 -15.00 5.30 -1.15
N LYS A 43 -15.97 4.38 -1.21
CA LYS A 43 -16.34 3.65 -2.45
C LYS A 43 -16.93 4.55 -3.53
N LEU A 44 -17.63 5.62 -3.14
CA LEU A 44 -18.17 6.63 -4.05
C LEU A 44 -17.14 7.72 -4.39
N GLY A 45 -15.87 7.55 -3.98
CA GLY A 45 -14.79 8.49 -4.28
C GLY A 45 -14.76 9.71 -3.38
N GLY A 46 -15.47 9.73 -2.26
CA GLY A 46 -15.39 10.79 -1.24
C GLY A 46 -14.10 10.75 -0.42
N VAL A 47 -13.83 11.82 0.33
CA VAL A 47 -12.74 11.90 1.33
C VAL A 47 -13.41 11.96 2.71
N ASN A 48 -13.02 11.08 3.64
CA ASN A 48 -13.52 11.15 5.02
C ASN A 48 -12.74 12.16 5.86
N SER A 49 -11.41 12.09 5.79
CA SER A 49 -10.49 12.96 6.54
C SER A 49 -9.19 13.13 5.75
N LYS A 50 -8.43 14.18 6.08
CA LYS A 50 -7.10 14.44 5.53
C LYS A 50 -6.16 14.79 6.68
N LEU A 51 -4.87 14.53 6.47
CA LEU A 51 -3.82 15.01 7.35
C LEU A 51 -3.73 16.53 7.27
N ASN A 52 -3.47 17.19 8.39
CA ASN A 52 -3.22 18.61 8.42
C ASN A 52 -1.76 18.88 8.05
N ALA A 53 -1.52 19.84 7.16
CA ALA A 53 -0.17 20.20 6.72
C ALA A 53 0.70 20.78 7.85
N SER A 54 0.09 21.28 8.93
CA SER A 54 0.78 21.82 10.11
C SER A 54 1.52 20.77 10.94
N ASP A 55 1.26 19.46 10.78
CA ASP A 55 1.62 18.44 11.77
C ASP A 55 3.02 17.82 11.54
N ASN A 56 4.05 18.61 11.22
CA ASN A 56 5.40 18.12 10.85
C ASN A 56 5.43 17.17 9.62
N LEU A 57 4.30 17.01 8.93
CA LEU A 57 4.14 16.17 7.74
C LEU A 57 4.11 16.97 6.44
N ALA A 58 4.52 18.25 6.48
CA ALA A 58 4.56 19.12 5.31
C ALA A 58 5.33 18.50 4.13
N TRP A 59 6.37 17.70 4.43
CA TRP A 59 7.13 16.98 3.40
C TRP A 59 6.28 15.99 2.60
N THR A 60 5.21 15.42 3.16
CA THR A 60 4.31 14.49 2.46
C THR A 60 3.34 15.18 1.52
N LEU A 61 3.07 16.47 1.76
CA LEU A 61 2.13 17.30 1.01
C LEU A 61 2.84 18.33 0.13
N ASP A 62 4.15 18.22 -0.01
CA ASP A 62 4.97 19.08 -0.86
C ASP A 62 4.60 18.87 -2.34
N SER A 63 4.01 19.90 -2.95
CA SER A 63 3.61 19.86 -4.34
C SER A 63 4.77 19.94 -5.33
N ALA A 64 5.92 20.49 -4.93
CA ALA A 64 7.11 20.53 -5.77
C ALA A 64 7.77 19.14 -5.83
N ASN A 65 7.85 18.44 -4.68
CA ASN A 65 8.42 17.11 -4.58
C ASN A 65 7.32 16.04 -4.39
N SER A 66 6.43 15.89 -5.37
CA SER A 66 5.23 15.03 -5.26
C SER A 66 5.57 13.61 -4.80
N LEU A 67 4.91 13.16 -3.74
CA LEU A 67 5.06 11.82 -3.16
C LEU A 67 3.94 10.90 -3.65
N MET A 68 4.31 9.68 -4.05
CA MET A 68 3.40 8.55 -4.20
C MET A 68 3.73 7.49 -3.15
N ILE A 69 2.71 7.01 -2.45
CA ILE A 69 2.83 5.85 -1.56
C ILE A 69 2.39 4.62 -2.35
N ILE A 70 3.25 3.62 -2.41
CA ILE A 70 2.92 2.29 -2.90
C ILE A 70 2.99 1.34 -1.71
N ALA A 71 2.04 0.43 -1.58
CA ALA A 71 2.11 -0.61 -0.57
C ALA A 71 1.72 -1.97 -1.16
N SER A 72 2.36 -3.03 -0.70
CA SER A 72 2.03 -4.39 -1.15
C SER A 72 2.05 -5.41 -0.02
N TYR A 73 1.26 -6.46 -0.22
CA TYR A 73 1.18 -7.62 0.64
C TYR A 73 0.87 -8.86 -0.20
N VAL A 74 1.42 -10.00 0.19
CA VAL A 74 1.13 -11.31 -0.40
C VAL A 74 0.36 -12.16 0.61
N VAL A 75 -0.71 -12.78 0.13
CA VAL A 75 -1.53 -13.73 0.88
C VAL A 75 -1.27 -15.13 0.34
N HIS A 76 -0.92 -16.04 1.23
CA HIS A 76 -0.75 -17.45 0.91
C HIS A 76 -1.99 -18.29 1.25
N PRO A 77 -2.16 -19.44 0.59
CA PRO A 77 -3.12 -20.45 1.00
C PRO A 77 -2.89 -20.92 2.45
N PRO A 78 -3.96 -21.33 3.15
CA PRO A 78 -3.85 -21.83 4.51
C PRO A 78 -2.92 -23.06 4.60
N PRO A 79 -2.41 -23.38 5.81
CA PRO A 79 -1.65 -24.61 6.03
C PRO A 79 -2.44 -25.85 5.55
N GLY A 80 -1.75 -26.79 4.89
CA GLY A 80 -2.37 -28.01 4.35
C GLY A 80 -3.10 -27.83 3.01
N ALA A 81 -3.26 -26.61 2.50
CA ALA A 81 -3.73 -26.41 1.12
C ALA A 81 -2.59 -26.65 0.12
N HIS A 82 -2.87 -27.49 -0.89
CA HIS A 82 -1.95 -27.83 -1.98
C HIS A 82 -2.51 -27.33 -3.32
N GLY A 83 -1.63 -26.90 -4.22
CA GLY A 83 -1.99 -26.48 -5.59
C GLY A 83 -2.74 -25.14 -5.70
N LEU A 84 -3.05 -24.47 -4.58
CA LEU A 84 -3.67 -23.15 -4.61
C LEU A 84 -2.61 -22.05 -4.81
N PRO A 85 -2.88 -21.02 -5.63
CA PRO A 85 -1.95 -19.93 -5.86
C PRO A 85 -1.85 -19.01 -4.64
N SER A 86 -0.81 -18.18 -4.61
CA SER A 86 -0.78 -17.00 -3.74
C SER A 86 -1.32 -15.79 -4.50
N PHE A 87 -1.69 -14.74 -3.78
CA PHE A 87 -2.22 -13.52 -4.37
C PHE A 87 -1.46 -12.32 -3.82
N SER A 88 -1.05 -11.41 -4.70
CA SER A 88 -0.58 -10.09 -4.28
C SER A 88 -1.72 -9.07 -4.37
N GLY A 89 -1.71 -8.13 -3.46
CA GLY A 89 -2.41 -6.86 -3.60
C GLY A 89 -1.39 -5.73 -3.53
N VAL A 90 -1.35 -4.90 -4.56
CA VAL A 90 -0.50 -3.69 -4.61
C VAL A 90 -1.42 -2.48 -4.75
N VAL A 91 -1.22 -1.50 -3.88
CA VAL A 91 -1.97 -0.24 -3.90
C VAL A 91 -1.04 0.93 -4.15
N GLY A 92 -1.54 1.97 -4.82
CA GLY A 92 -0.81 3.20 -5.08
C GLY A 92 -1.69 4.42 -4.81
N SER A 93 -1.15 5.42 -4.11
CA SER A 93 -1.86 6.67 -3.85
C SER A 93 -2.07 7.46 -5.15
N LEU A 94 -3.20 8.14 -5.28
CA LEU A 94 -3.58 8.86 -6.50
C LEU A 94 -3.53 10.38 -6.35
N ASP A 95 -3.90 10.88 -5.17
CA ASP A 95 -4.13 12.30 -4.93
C ASP A 95 -3.01 12.94 -4.09
N SER A 96 -2.91 14.26 -4.15
CA SER A 96 -1.93 15.01 -3.34
C SER A 96 -2.15 14.85 -1.83
N GLY A 97 -3.37 14.52 -1.41
CA GLY A 97 -3.70 14.32 0.00
C GLY A 97 -3.33 12.95 0.55
N LEU A 98 -2.85 12.02 -0.29
CA LEU A 98 -2.52 10.64 0.08
C LEU A 98 -3.70 9.88 0.73
N VAL A 99 -4.94 10.19 0.32
CA VAL A 99 -6.17 9.56 0.86
C VAL A 99 -6.79 8.58 -0.13
N ARG A 100 -6.58 8.80 -1.44
CA ARG A 100 -7.12 7.96 -2.50
C ARG A 100 -6.08 6.96 -2.93
N TYR A 101 -6.49 5.70 -3.03
CA TYR A 101 -5.64 4.62 -3.50
C TYR A 101 -6.36 3.86 -4.61
N SER A 102 -5.59 3.47 -5.63
CA SER A 102 -5.99 2.43 -6.57
C SER A 102 -5.30 1.12 -6.20
N ALA A 103 -5.91 0.00 -6.59
CA ALA A 103 -5.39 -1.33 -6.34
C ALA A 103 -5.21 -2.10 -7.65
N VAL A 104 -4.20 -2.96 -7.66
CA VAL A 104 -3.96 -4.00 -8.65
C VAL A 104 -3.70 -5.29 -7.87
N SER A 105 -4.36 -6.38 -8.26
CA SER A 105 -4.14 -7.69 -7.66
C SER A 105 -3.66 -8.66 -8.73
N SER A 106 -2.70 -9.51 -8.36
CA SER A 106 -2.10 -10.46 -9.28
C SER A 106 -2.05 -11.85 -8.64
N VAL A 107 -2.17 -12.87 -9.49
CA VAL A 107 -1.99 -14.27 -9.10
C VAL A 107 -0.50 -14.59 -9.13
N LEU A 108 -0.03 -15.25 -8.09
CA LEU A 108 1.35 -15.69 -7.94
C LEU A 108 1.42 -17.21 -7.85
N ASN A 109 2.62 -17.74 -8.10
CA ASN A 109 2.94 -19.13 -7.78
C ASN A 109 2.67 -19.41 -6.28
N SER A 110 2.30 -20.65 -5.98
CA SER A 110 1.95 -21.04 -4.62
C SER A 110 3.13 -20.79 -3.66
N ARG A 111 2.86 -20.08 -2.58
CA ARG A 111 3.81 -19.80 -1.48
C ARG A 111 5.09 -19.09 -1.93
N VAL A 112 4.99 -18.27 -2.98
CA VAL A 112 6.05 -17.35 -3.40
C VAL A 112 5.75 -15.96 -2.85
N GLU A 113 6.66 -15.44 -2.04
CA GLU A 113 6.54 -14.12 -1.42
C GLU A 113 6.90 -13.01 -2.41
N MET A 114 7.88 -13.21 -3.29
CA MET A 114 8.30 -12.18 -4.25
C MET A 114 7.26 -11.91 -5.35
N ILE A 115 6.96 -10.63 -5.59
CA ILE A 115 6.05 -10.22 -6.66
C ILE A 115 6.83 -10.07 -7.97
N HIS A 116 7.01 -11.16 -8.71
CA HIS A 116 7.76 -11.14 -9.97
C HIS A 116 7.16 -10.22 -11.06
N GLY A 117 5.84 -10.01 -11.06
CA GLY A 117 5.13 -9.09 -11.96
C GLY A 117 4.99 -7.66 -11.43
N LEU A 118 5.86 -7.23 -10.51
CA LEU A 118 5.72 -5.92 -9.86
C LEU A 118 5.92 -4.75 -10.83
N GLU A 119 6.76 -4.92 -11.86
CA GLU A 119 7.05 -3.86 -12.84
C GLU A 119 5.78 -3.36 -13.53
N ASP A 120 4.99 -4.26 -14.13
CA ASP A 120 3.75 -3.90 -14.81
C ASP A 120 2.72 -3.31 -13.86
N THR A 121 2.67 -3.86 -12.64
CA THR A 121 1.75 -3.39 -11.60
C THR A 121 2.07 -1.95 -11.19
N VAL A 122 3.35 -1.63 -10.97
CA VAL A 122 3.80 -0.29 -10.59
C VAL A 122 3.70 0.67 -11.77
N TYR A 123 3.97 0.21 -12.99
CA TYR A 123 3.79 0.99 -14.21
C TYR A 123 2.32 1.46 -14.35
N GLU A 124 1.37 0.55 -14.18
CA GLU A 124 -0.06 0.85 -14.20
C GLU A 124 -0.45 1.85 -13.10
N LEU A 125 0.02 1.64 -11.86
CA LEU A 125 -0.28 2.54 -10.74
C LEU A 125 0.28 3.95 -10.94
N ILE A 126 1.51 4.09 -11.46
CA ILE A 126 2.10 5.39 -11.81
C ILE A 126 1.25 6.09 -12.88
N GLY A 127 0.79 5.35 -13.89
CA GLY A 127 -0.11 5.87 -14.92
C GLY A 127 -1.44 6.39 -14.34
N ARG A 128 -2.06 5.64 -13.42
CA ARG A 128 -3.28 6.05 -12.72
C ARG A 128 -3.06 7.29 -11.84
N HIS A 129 -1.93 7.35 -11.13
CA HIS A 129 -1.53 8.52 -10.34
C HIS A 129 -1.39 9.75 -11.24
N PHE A 130 -0.61 9.65 -12.32
CA PHE A 130 -0.42 10.70 -13.31
C PHE A 130 -1.77 11.19 -13.85
N TRP A 131 -2.62 10.27 -14.30
CA TRP A 131 -3.92 10.62 -14.86
C TRP A 131 -4.78 11.38 -13.86
N TRP A 132 -4.82 10.93 -12.60
CA TRP A 132 -5.58 11.61 -11.54
C TRP A 132 -5.04 13.02 -11.29
N LYS A 133 -3.74 13.16 -11.06
CA LYS A 133 -3.08 14.44 -10.76
C LYS A 133 -3.25 15.45 -11.89
N ASN A 134 -3.18 14.98 -13.14
CA ASN A 134 -3.38 15.81 -14.32
C ASN A 134 -4.85 16.22 -14.50
N ASN A 135 -5.77 15.25 -14.51
CA ASN A 135 -7.16 15.50 -14.94
C ASN A 135 -8.10 15.91 -13.81
N ARG A 136 -7.80 15.57 -12.55
CA ARG A 136 -8.65 15.87 -11.39
C ARG A 136 -8.10 16.98 -10.50
N GLU A 137 -6.78 17.19 -10.50
CA GLU A 137 -6.14 18.21 -9.68
C GLU A 137 -5.44 19.32 -10.49
N GLY A 138 -5.27 19.17 -11.80
CA GLY A 138 -4.62 20.18 -12.64
C GLY A 138 -3.16 20.45 -12.28
N ARG A 139 -2.42 19.41 -11.83
CA ARG A 139 -1.03 19.57 -11.39
C ARG A 139 -0.08 19.69 -12.58
N ALA A 140 0.80 20.70 -12.54
CA ALA A 140 1.84 20.91 -13.55
C ALA A 140 2.86 19.76 -13.60
N GLN A 141 3.17 19.16 -12.45
CA GLN A 141 4.04 17.99 -12.31
C GLN A 141 3.21 16.78 -11.82
N PRO A 142 2.54 16.06 -12.74
CA PRO A 142 1.63 14.96 -12.38
C PRO A 142 2.33 13.63 -12.07
N PHE A 143 3.58 13.44 -12.49
CA PHE A 143 4.37 12.26 -12.13
C PHE A 143 4.98 12.37 -10.72
N PRO A 144 5.17 11.25 -10.01
CA PRO A 144 5.79 11.27 -8.69
C PRO A 144 7.30 11.48 -8.77
N GLU A 145 7.83 12.44 -8.00
CA GLU A 145 9.27 12.63 -7.83
C GLU A 145 9.84 11.68 -6.77
N ARG A 146 8.99 11.23 -5.85
CA ARG A 146 9.33 10.27 -4.80
C ARG A 146 8.29 9.16 -4.72
N ILE A 147 8.76 7.93 -4.54
CA ILE A 147 7.95 6.78 -4.18
C ILE A 147 8.41 6.24 -2.84
N THR A 148 7.48 6.11 -1.89
CA THR A 148 7.70 5.30 -0.69
C THR A 148 6.97 3.97 -0.87
N TYR A 149 7.72 2.88 -0.94
CA TYR A 149 7.20 1.53 -1.12
C TYR A 149 7.18 0.77 0.22
N TYR A 150 5.99 0.59 0.79
CA TYR A 150 5.77 -0.22 1.97
C TYR A 150 5.55 -1.68 1.58
N ARG A 151 6.47 -2.57 1.99
CA ARG A 151 6.38 -4.00 1.74
C ARG A 151 6.14 -4.74 3.05
N ALA A 152 4.94 -5.32 3.23
CA ALA A 152 4.57 -6.06 4.43
C ALA A 152 4.71 -7.56 4.24
N GLY A 153 5.13 -8.31 5.27
CA GLY A 153 5.19 -9.78 5.21
C GLY A 153 6.54 -10.38 4.82
N ILE A 154 7.55 -9.54 4.60
CA ILE A 154 8.93 -9.96 4.32
C ILE A 154 9.64 -10.36 5.61
N THR A 155 10.30 -11.52 5.58
CA THR A 155 11.24 -11.95 6.61
C THR A 155 12.66 -11.43 6.32
N ASP A 156 13.53 -11.41 7.35
CA ASP A 156 14.91 -10.95 7.20
C ASP A 156 15.69 -11.69 6.10
N ASN A 157 15.41 -12.98 5.93
CA ASN A 157 16.06 -13.83 4.91
C ASN A 157 15.60 -13.50 3.48
N GLU A 158 14.46 -12.82 3.31
CA GLU A 158 13.90 -12.48 2.00
C GLU A 158 14.28 -11.07 1.55
N VAL A 159 14.88 -10.25 2.42
CA VAL A 159 15.29 -8.87 2.11
C VAL A 159 16.24 -8.82 0.91
N ALA A 160 17.18 -9.76 0.81
CA ALA A 160 18.09 -9.84 -0.34
C ALA A 160 17.35 -10.12 -1.65
N GLN A 161 16.29 -10.95 -1.61
CA GLN A 161 15.45 -11.23 -2.78
C GLN A 161 14.63 -10.00 -3.16
N LEU A 162 14.05 -9.30 -2.19
CA LEU A 162 13.32 -8.06 -2.42
C LEU A 162 14.19 -7.02 -3.16
N LEU A 163 15.42 -6.82 -2.68
CA LEU A 163 16.35 -5.86 -3.27
C LEU A 163 16.83 -6.26 -4.66
N SER A 164 16.82 -7.56 -5.00
CA SER A 164 17.27 -8.07 -6.30
C SER A 164 16.14 -8.31 -7.31
N ILE A 165 14.88 -8.36 -6.87
CA ILE A 165 13.71 -8.65 -7.72
C ILE A 165 12.77 -7.45 -7.77
N GLU A 166 12.24 -7.01 -6.63
CA GLU A 166 11.17 -6.00 -6.58
C GLU A 166 11.69 -4.57 -6.75
N LEU A 167 12.82 -4.22 -6.11
CA LEU A 167 13.38 -2.88 -6.23
C LEU A 167 13.84 -2.53 -7.67
N PRO A 168 14.49 -3.45 -8.42
CA PRO A 168 14.78 -3.24 -9.83
C PRO A 168 13.51 -3.14 -10.68
N ALA A 169 12.45 -3.89 -10.36
CA ALA A 169 11.17 -3.77 -11.09
C ALA A 169 10.55 -2.36 -10.98
N ILE A 170 10.79 -1.65 -9.86
CA ILE A 170 10.30 -0.28 -9.67
C ILE A 170 11.17 0.73 -10.44
N GLN A 171 12.48 0.77 -10.19
CA GLN A 171 13.37 1.85 -10.66
C GLN A 171 14.59 1.40 -11.49
N GLY A 172 14.78 0.09 -11.67
CA GLY A 172 15.83 -0.48 -12.52
C GLY A 172 17.23 -0.31 -11.96
N VAL A 173 17.36 -0.40 -10.63
CA VAL A 173 18.64 -0.34 -9.91
C VAL A 173 18.84 -1.61 -9.10
N TYR A 174 20.07 -2.11 -9.07
CA TYR A 174 20.43 -3.39 -8.45
C TYR A 174 21.43 -3.21 -7.31
N PRO A 175 21.39 -4.07 -6.26
CA PRO A 175 22.38 -4.07 -5.20
C PRO A 175 23.76 -4.46 -5.74
N LYS A 176 24.82 -3.80 -5.25
CA LYS A 176 26.22 -4.10 -5.60
C LYS A 176 27.05 -4.33 -4.32
N GLY A 177 26.77 -5.41 -3.60
CA GLY A 177 27.39 -5.64 -2.28
C GLY A 177 27.18 -4.44 -1.35
N ASN A 178 28.25 -4.00 -0.68
CA ASN A 178 28.21 -2.81 0.19
C ASN A 178 28.41 -1.47 -0.55
N SER A 179 28.40 -1.47 -1.89
CA SER A 179 28.53 -0.25 -2.70
C SER A 179 27.16 0.36 -3.05
N PRO A 180 27.11 1.63 -3.48
CA PRO A 180 25.89 2.24 -4.01
C PRO A 180 25.25 1.39 -5.11
N MET A 181 23.91 1.33 -5.13
CA MET A 181 23.16 0.58 -6.13
C MET A 181 23.52 1.04 -7.55
N ILE A 182 23.63 0.09 -8.49
CA ILE A 182 23.93 0.39 -9.89
C ILE A 182 22.63 0.50 -10.68
N SER A 183 22.44 1.61 -11.39
CA SER A 183 21.45 1.72 -12.47
C SER A 183 22.01 1.12 -13.76
N THR A 184 21.28 0.20 -14.36
CA THR A 184 21.64 -0.38 -15.67
C THR A 184 20.81 0.28 -16.76
N LYS A 185 21.43 0.80 -17.81
CA LYS A 185 20.69 1.49 -18.89
C LYS A 185 19.65 0.59 -19.58
N ASP A 186 19.92 -0.72 -19.62
CA ASP A 186 19.10 -1.69 -20.36
C ASP A 186 18.04 -2.41 -19.51
N ALA A 187 17.98 -2.21 -18.19
CA ALA A 187 16.95 -2.85 -17.38
C ALA A 187 15.60 -2.16 -17.55
N SER A 188 14.59 -2.95 -17.94
CA SER A 188 13.19 -2.53 -17.84
C SER A 188 12.80 -2.31 -16.38
N ALA A 189 12.04 -1.24 -16.14
CA ALA A 189 11.52 -0.87 -14.84
C ALA A 189 10.35 0.10 -15.01
N ALA A 190 9.43 0.12 -14.06
CA ALA A 190 8.23 0.95 -14.13
C ALA A 190 8.54 2.44 -14.33
N CYS A 191 9.45 3.02 -13.52
CA CYS A 191 9.85 4.42 -13.64
C CYS A 191 10.54 4.71 -14.98
N LYS A 192 11.40 3.81 -15.47
CA LYS A 192 12.09 3.98 -16.75
C LYS A 192 11.13 3.93 -17.93
N ARG A 193 10.12 3.05 -17.89
CA ARG A 193 9.07 2.95 -18.91
C ARG A 193 8.20 4.21 -19.01
N HIS A 194 8.04 4.94 -17.91
CA HIS A 194 7.42 6.28 -17.91
C HIS A 194 8.40 7.41 -18.24
N ASN A 195 9.68 7.10 -18.47
CA ASN A 195 10.76 8.07 -18.66
C ASN A 195 10.87 9.09 -17.51
N ILE A 196 10.73 8.61 -16.27
CA ILE A 196 10.83 9.44 -15.05
C ILE A 196 12.00 9.01 -14.18
N GLN A 197 12.61 9.99 -13.50
CA GLN A 197 13.65 9.77 -12.50
C GLN A 197 13.07 10.02 -11.10
N THR A 198 12.57 8.95 -10.49
CA THR A 198 11.89 8.99 -9.19
C THR A 198 12.80 8.42 -8.10
N LYS A 199 12.90 9.10 -6.95
CA LYS A 199 13.61 8.56 -5.77
C LYS A 199 12.72 7.53 -5.09
N VAL A 200 13.23 6.32 -4.86
CA VAL A 200 12.47 5.24 -4.20
C VAL A 200 13.02 4.95 -2.82
N THR A 201 12.15 4.95 -1.82
CA THR A 201 12.43 4.48 -0.45
C THR A 201 11.63 3.21 -0.21
N VAL A 202 12.29 2.13 0.18
CA VAL A 202 11.62 0.87 0.56
C VAL A 202 11.51 0.80 2.08
N VAL A 203 10.32 0.54 2.59
CA VAL A 203 10.04 0.38 4.02
C VAL A 203 9.47 -1.02 4.26
N LEU A 204 10.19 -1.86 4.99
CA LEU A 204 9.73 -3.18 5.38
C LEU A 204 8.80 -3.07 6.59
N VAL A 205 7.65 -3.73 6.52
CA VAL A 205 6.65 -3.71 7.59
C VAL A 205 6.52 -5.09 8.20
N GLY A 206 7.17 -5.29 9.35
CA GLY A 206 7.02 -6.47 10.18
C GLY A 206 5.92 -6.26 11.23
N LYS A 207 4.73 -6.83 11.01
CA LYS A 207 3.61 -6.76 11.99
C LYS A 207 3.57 -7.97 12.94
N GLN A 208 4.03 -9.12 12.47
CA GLN A 208 4.01 -10.36 13.24
C GLN A 208 5.44 -10.69 13.67
N HIS A 209 5.78 -10.31 14.90
CA HIS A 209 7.09 -10.56 15.51
C HIS A 209 6.94 -10.93 16.99
N HIS A 210 8.05 -11.36 17.61
CA HIS A 210 8.09 -11.75 19.02
C HIS A 210 8.50 -10.60 19.97
N THR A 211 8.94 -9.45 19.45
CA THR A 211 9.23 -8.25 20.27
C THR A 211 7.96 -7.73 20.94
N ARG A 212 8.04 -7.42 22.24
CA ARG A 212 6.95 -6.86 23.05
C ARG A 212 7.50 -5.71 23.89
N PHE A 213 6.69 -4.66 24.05
CA PHE A 213 7.04 -3.52 24.89
C PHE A 213 6.06 -3.43 26.04
N PHE A 214 6.60 -3.18 27.23
CA PHE A 214 5.83 -3.03 28.46
C PHE A 214 6.17 -1.66 29.07
N PRO A 215 5.17 -0.81 29.35
CA PRO A 215 5.40 0.46 30.04
C PRO A 215 6.03 0.20 31.41
N THR A 216 7.18 0.82 31.68
CA THR A 216 7.82 0.73 33.01
C THR A 216 7.39 1.88 33.91
N HIS A 217 7.15 3.05 33.34
CA HIS A 217 6.73 4.29 34.02
C HIS A 217 5.86 5.11 33.06
N GLY A 218 4.84 5.82 33.56
CA GLY A 218 4.04 6.75 32.76
C GLY A 218 2.67 6.24 32.30
N MET A 219 2.11 6.91 31.27
CA MET A 219 0.74 6.66 30.81
C MET A 219 0.62 5.32 30.08
N VAL A 220 -0.33 4.50 30.51
CA VAL A 220 -0.76 3.27 29.85
C VAL A 220 -2.09 3.51 29.12
N ASP A 221 -2.35 2.76 28.06
CA ASP A 221 -3.68 2.78 27.45
C ASP A 221 -4.72 2.01 28.30
N SER A 222 -5.99 2.00 27.85
CA SER A 222 -7.08 1.31 28.54
C SER A 222 -6.90 -0.21 28.68
N THR A 223 -5.93 -0.79 27.98
CA THR A 223 -5.61 -2.24 28.00
C THR A 223 -4.29 -2.54 28.73
N GLY A 224 -3.61 -1.53 29.26
CA GLY A 224 -2.31 -1.67 29.93
C GLY A 224 -1.10 -1.73 28.98
N ASN A 225 -1.28 -1.41 27.69
CA ASN A 225 -0.21 -1.38 26.71
C ASN A 225 0.46 0.01 26.62
N CYS A 226 1.59 0.08 25.92
CA CYS A 226 2.22 1.34 25.53
C CYS A 226 1.22 2.25 24.78
N PRO A 227 1.22 3.57 25.00
CA PRO A 227 0.31 4.48 24.32
C PRO A 227 0.58 4.48 22.80
N ALA A 228 -0.49 4.69 22.02
CA ALA A 228 -0.39 4.83 20.57
C ALA A 228 0.60 5.93 20.19
N GLY A 229 1.52 5.62 19.27
CA GLY A 229 2.60 6.54 18.86
C GLY A 229 3.93 6.33 19.58
N THR A 230 4.05 5.32 20.46
CA THR A 230 5.34 4.92 21.05
C THR A 230 6.32 4.48 19.96
N VAL A 231 7.52 5.07 19.93
CA VAL A 231 8.61 4.73 19.01
C VAL A 231 9.81 4.25 19.82
N VAL A 232 10.42 3.15 19.37
CA VAL A 232 11.67 2.60 19.94
C VAL A 232 12.64 2.40 18.79
N ASP A 233 13.68 3.24 18.73
CA ASP A 233 14.72 3.24 17.68
C ASP A 233 16.13 2.97 18.23
N SER A 234 16.23 2.81 19.54
CA SER A 234 17.44 2.43 20.27
C SER A 234 17.11 1.31 21.25
N MET A 235 18.10 0.43 21.48
CA MET A 235 18.06 -0.61 22.51
C MET A 235 19.01 -0.27 23.64
#